data_AF-A0A966TV84-F1
#
_entry.id   AF-A0A966TV84-F1
#
_cell.length_a   1.000
_cell.length_b   1.000
_cell.length_c   1.000
_cell.angle_alpha   90.00
_cell.angle_beta   90.00
_cell.angle_gamma   90.00
#
_symmetry.space_group_name_H-M   'P 1'
#
loop_
_entity.id
_entity.type
_entity.pdbx_description
1 polymer ?
#
loop_
_entity_poly.entity_id
_entity_poly.type
_entity_poly.pdbx_seq_one_letter_code
_entity_poly.pdbx_strand_id
1 'polypeptide(L)'
;ALALGGRVRLGAARRLLEHLSELPTPLARAQLGATFARGGDTARAEQAFLGALASPNRRFWHIDYGSAARDWLAIAVLMAESGLLPGRMNEVRSRLPGPDFTPGGASTQEQGWALLAAATLGRNAQAVRVALNGIALNPPANLIVAPLSAAASMRNQGDGPVWASTSITGIPASALPAGRNAMRVARRFFTLAGEPLNLDQLRSGMMFVLQLEGRAEDGQAHTAMVQQGLPVGRHAERAGRDTRAG
;
A
#
# COMPACT_ATOMS: atom_id res chain seq x y z
N ALA A 1 -17.58 6.30 8.17
CA ALA A 1 -18.37 5.08 8.48
C ALA A 1 -19.85 5.39 8.74
N LEU A 2 -20.21 6.19 9.75
CA LEU A 2 -21.63 6.50 10.06
C LEU A 2 -22.39 7.09 8.86
N ALA A 3 -21.81 8.09 8.19
CA ALA A 3 -22.41 8.69 6.99
C ALA A 3 -22.55 7.71 5.82
N LEU A 4 -21.62 6.77 5.66
CA LEU A 4 -21.72 5.70 4.65
C LEU A 4 -22.90 4.77 4.94
N GLY A 5 -23.18 4.49 6.22
CA GLY A 5 -24.33 3.71 6.65
C GLY A 5 -25.61 4.53 6.83
N GLY A 6 -25.76 5.68 6.16
CA GLY A 6 -26.96 6.53 6.19
C GLY A 6 -27.20 7.30 7.50
N ARG A 7 -26.31 7.19 8.49
CA ARG A 7 -26.44 7.82 9.82
C ARG A 7 -25.61 9.09 9.88
N VAL A 8 -25.93 10.07 9.03
CA VAL A 8 -25.16 11.33 8.97
C VAL A 8 -25.44 12.18 10.21
N ARG A 9 -24.38 12.53 10.96
CA ARG A 9 -24.46 13.39 12.15
C ARG A 9 -23.90 14.77 11.85
N LEU A 10 -24.66 15.59 11.12
CA LEU A 10 -24.22 16.93 10.70
C LEU A 10 -23.85 17.85 11.88
N GLY A 11 -24.54 17.75 13.02
CA GLY A 11 -24.19 18.53 14.22
C GLY A 11 -22.77 18.24 14.72
N ALA A 12 -22.41 16.96 14.85
CA ALA A 12 -21.06 16.56 15.24
C ALA A 12 -20.01 16.92 14.17
N ALA A 13 -20.35 16.76 12.89
CA ALA A 13 -19.48 17.18 11.79
C ALA A 13 -19.17 18.68 11.83
N ARG A 14 -20.16 19.53 12.14
CA ARG A 14 -19.97 20.98 12.29
C ARG A 14 -19.00 21.30 13.42
N ARG A 15 -19.11 20.62 14.57
CA ARG A 15 -18.16 20.78 15.68
C ARG A 15 -16.73 20.43 15.27
N LEU A 16 -16.54 19.36 14.49
CA LEU A 16 -15.21 19.00 13.97
C LEU A 16 -14.69 20.02 12.94
N LEU A 17 -15.58 20.61 12.14
CA LEU A 17 -15.21 21.60 11.13
C LEU A 17 -14.68 22.90 11.74
N GLU A 18 -15.16 23.29 12.92
CA GLU A 18 -14.62 24.43 13.67
C GLU A 18 -13.12 24.28 13.97
N HIS A 19 -12.64 23.04 14.09
CA HIS A 19 -11.24 22.68 14.33
C HIS A 19 -10.59 21.98 13.11
N LEU A 20 -11.02 22.31 11.88
CA LEU A 20 -10.58 21.64 10.66
C LEU A 20 -9.05 21.57 10.51
N SER A 21 -8.34 22.66 10.85
CA SER A 21 -6.87 22.75 10.76
C SER A 21 -6.17 21.86 11.80
N GLU A 22 -6.82 21.60 12.93
CA GLU A 22 -6.31 20.76 14.02
C GLU A 22 -6.53 19.26 13.77
N LEU A 23 -7.35 18.89 12.78
CA LEU A 23 -7.54 17.48 12.43
C LEU A 23 -6.19 16.83 12.05
N PRO A 24 -5.95 15.59 12.52
CA PRO A 24 -4.60 15.01 12.57
C PRO A 24 -4.01 14.71 11.20
N THR A 25 -4.85 14.46 10.19
CA THR A 25 -4.39 14.05 8.85
C THR A 25 -5.18 14.76 7.75
N PRO A 26 -4.57 14.94 6.56
CA PRO A 26 -5.29 15.41 5.37
C PRO A 26 -6.50 14.52 5.05
N LEU A 27 -6.36 13.20 5.26
CA LEU A 27 -7.45 12.26 5.07
C LEU A 27 -8.61 12.51 6.05
N ALA A 28 -8.35 12.85 7.32
CA ALA A 28 -9.41 13.16 8.27
C ALA A 28 -10.28 14.34 7.80
N ARG A 29 -9.64 15.38 7.22
CA ARG A 29 -10.33 16.53 6.62
C ARG A 29 -11.19 16.11 5.42
N ALA A 30 -10.66 15.27 4.53
CA ALA A 30 -11.44 14.76 3.39
C ALA A 30 -12.58 13.83 3.80
N GLN A 31 -12.41 13.01 4.84
CA GLN A 31 -13.48 12.18 5.41
C GLN A 31 -14.61 13.05 6.00
N LEU A 32 -14.26 14.19 6.60
CA LEU A 32 -15.23 15.18 7.05
C LEU A 32 -15.97 15.81 5.86
N GLY A 33 -15.25 16.16 4.78
CA GLY A 33 -15.85 16.64 3.54
C GLY A 33 -16.84 15.63 2.93
N ALA A 34 -16.44 14.37 2.84
CA ALA A 34 -17.29 13.27 2.39
C ALA A 34 -18.51 13.03 3.30
N THR A 35 -18.41 13.34 4.59
CA THR A 35 -19.53 13.28 5.54
C THR A 35 -20.55 14.39 5.26
N PHE A 36 -20.09 15.62 5.05
CA PHE A 36 -20.97 16.74 4.69
C PHE A 36 -21.62 16.54 3.32
N ALA A 37 -20.87 16.05 2.33
CA ALA A 37 -21.41 15.77 0.99
C ALA A 37 -22.56 14.75 1.05
N ARG A 38 -22.38 13.66 1.81
CA ARG A 38 -23.43 12.65 2.03
C ARG A 38 -24.62 13.19 2.84
N GLY A 39 -24.42 14.22 3.64
CA GLY A 39 -25.49 14.92 4.37
C GLY A 39 -26.15 16.06 3.60
N GLY A 40 -25.72 16.32 2.35
CA GLY A 40 -26.27 17.40 1.51
C GLY A 40 -25.74 18.80 1.83
N ASP A 41 -24.76 18.96 2.71
CA ASP A 41 -24.15 20.27 3.03
C ASP A 41 -22.92 20.49 2.13
N THR A 42 -23.16 20.92 0.88
CA THR A 42 -22.11 21.05 -0.14
C THR A 42 -21.07 22.10 0.22
N ALA A 43 -21.48 23.25 0.75
CA ALA A 43 -20.58 24.33 1.13
C ALA A 43 -19.53 23.88 2.16
N ARG A 44 -19.95 23.19 3.23
CA ARG A 44 -19.02 22.65 4.23
C ARG A 44 -18.22 21.47 3.71
N ALA A 45 -18.77 20.69 2.79
CA ALA A 45 -18.03 19.61 2.14
C ALA A 45 -16.85 20.15 1.33
N GLU A 46 -17.07 21.18 0.51
CA GLU A 46 -16.03 21.84 -0.28
C GLU A 46 -14.97 22.49 0.61
N GLN A 47 -15.39 23.19 1.67
CA GLN A 47 -14.47 23.77 2.66
C GLN A 47 -13.53 22.71 3.24
N ALA A 48 -14.06 21.55 3.64
CA ALA A 48 -13.27 20.47 4.23
C ALA A 48 -12.33 19.81 3.21
N PHE A 49 -12.78 19.59 1.97
CA PHE A 49 -11.92 19.07 0.90
C PHE A 49 -10.80 20.05 0.54
N LEU A 50 -11.09 21.34 0.40
CA LEU A 50 -10.07 22.36 0.16
C LEU A 50 -9.06 22.40 1.31
N GLY A 51 -9.52 22.26 2.56
CA GLY A 51 -8.64 22.13 3.72
C GLY A 51 -7.74 20.89 3.69
N ALA A 52 -8.18 19.78 3.08
CA ALA A 52 -7.34 18.61 2.86
C ALA A 52 -6.27 18.86 1.78
N LEU A 53 -6.63 19.54 0.68
CA LEU A 53 -5.70 19.87 -0.40
C LEU A 53 -4.67 20.94 -0.03
N ALA A 54 -5.05 21.88 0.85
CA ALA A 54 -4.19 22.98 1.28
C ALA A 54 -3.07 22.56 2.23
N SER A 55 -3.23 21.46 2.96
CA SER A 55 -2.14 20.88 3.77
C SER A 55 -2.04 19.38 3.50
N PRO A 56 -1.46 18.98 2.35
CA PRO A 56 -1.41 17.57 1.95
C PRO A 56 -0.34 16.78 2.72
N ASN A 57 0.53 17.46 3.45
CA ASN A 57 1.61 16.84 4.20
C ASN A 57 1.08 16.14 5.44
N ARG A 58 1.41 14.86 5.54
CA ARG A 58 1.07 14.00 6.66
C ARG A 58 2.22 13.97 7.67
N ARG A 59 1.91 14.02 8.97
CA ARG A 59 2.91 13.74 10.01
C ARG A 59 3.11 12.23 10.14
N PHE A 60 4.36 11.77 10.08
CA PHE A 60 4.68 10.35 9.94
C PHE A 60 4.32 9.49 11.16
N TRP A 61 4.25 10.08 12.37
CA TRP A 61 4.07 9.36 13.64
C TRP A 61 2.62 9.06 14.03
N HIS A 62 1.64 9.24 13.12
CA HIS A 62 0.23 8.96 13.44
C HIS A 62 -0.09 7.45 13.41
N ILE A 63 -0.75 6.97 14.47
CA ILE A 63 -1.11 5.55 14.71
C ILE A 63 -2.40 5.15 13.96
N ASP A 64 -2.45 5.34 12.64
CA ASP A 64 -3.60 4.94 11.82
C ASP A 64 -3.21 3.99 10.67
N TYR A 65 -1.98 3.44 10.69
CA TYR A 65 -1.42 2.63 9.59
C TYR A 65 -1.39 3.36 8.24
N GLY A 66 -1.15 4.69 8.27
CA GLY A 66 -1.21 5.54 7.10
C GLY A 66 0.10 6.08 6.59
N SER A 67 0.09 6.43 5.32
CA SER A 67 1.17 7.11 4.60
C SER A 67 0.62 8.28 3.80
N ALA A 68 1.51 9.14 3.30
CA ALA A 68 1.14 10.24 2.42
C ALA A 68 0.48 9.72 1.13
N ALA A 69 1.01 8.63 0.56
CA ALA A 69 0.40 7.93 -0.58
C ALA A 69 -1.02 7.46 -0.28
N ARG A 70 -1.22 6.76 0.85
CA ARG A 70 -2.54 6.28 1.26
C ARG A 70 -3.53 7.43 1.42
N ASP A 71 -3.15 8.51 2.09
CA ASP A 71 -4.03 9.66 2.31
C ASP A 71 -4.41 10.30 0.97
N TRP A 72 -3.47 10.44 0.04
CA TRP A 72 -3.73 11.03 -1.27
C TRP A 72 -4.65 10.18 -2.16
N LEU A 73 -4.42 8.87 -2.20
CA LEU A 73 -5.31 7.90 -2.88
C LEU A 73 -6.74 7.98 -2.33
N ALA A 74 -6.87 8.02 -1.01
CA ALA A 74 -8.16 8.08 -0.34
C ALA A 74 -8.87 9.43 -0.56
N ILE A 75 -8.14 10.55 -0.53
CA ILE A 75 -8.69 11.87 -0.88
C ILE A 75 -9.25 11.85 -2.30
N ALA A 76 -8.52 11.28 -3.26
CA ALA A 76 -8.96 11.20 -4.65
C ALA A 76 -10.28 10.41 -4.81
N VAL A 77 -10.41 9.27 -4.11
CA VAL A 77 -11.65 8.48 -4.07
C VAL A 77 -12.79 9.31 -3.48
N LEU A 78 -12.59 9.89 -2.29
CA LEU A 78 -13.64 10.60 -1.57
C LEU A 78 -14.15 11.83 -2.34
N MET A 79 -13.25 12.57 -2.98
CA MET A 79 -13.62 13.69 -3.84
C MET A 79 -14.37 13.20 -5.08
N ALA A 80 -13.86 12.19 -5.78
CA ALA A 80 -14.51 11.65 -6.97
C ALA A 80 -15.92 11.10 -6.70
N GLU A 81 -16.13 10.40 -5.58
CA GLU A 81 -17.44 9.92 -5.17
C GLU A 81 -18.41 11.04 -4.79
N SER A 82 -17.90 12.14 -4.25
CA SER A 82 -18.75 13.27 -3.84
C SER A 82 -19.32 14.05 -5.03
N GLY A 83 -18.66 13.99 -6.19
CA GLY A 83 -18.99 14.81 -7.36
C GLY A 83 -18.67 16.31 -7.19
N LEU A 84 -18.09 16.72 -6.05
CA LEU A 84 -17.74 18.10 -5.75
C LEU A 84 -16.34 18.46 -6.27
N LEU A 85 -16.10 19.76 -6.46
CA LEU A 85 -14.81 20.31 -6.90
C LEU A 85 -14.24 19.65 -8.18
N PRO A 86 -15.02 19.44 -9.26
CA PRO A 86 -14.52 18.78 -10.48
C PRO A 86 -13.29 19.50 -11.08
N GLY A 87 -13.22 20.83 -10.95
CA GLY A 87 -12.06 21.63 -11.40
C GLY A 87 -10.76 21.35 -10.63
N ARG A 88 -10.82 20.76 -9.43
CA ARG A 88 -9.64 20.36 -8.64
C ARG A 88 -9.20 18.92 -8.92
N MET A 89 -10.02 18.11 -9.58
CA MET A 89 -9.69 16.69 -9.80
C MET A 89 -8.47 16.47 -10.71
N ASN A 90 -8.16 17.41 -11.60
CA ASN A 90 -6.95 17.32 -12.42
C ASN A 90 -5.68 17.48 -11.58
N GLU A 91 -5.67 18.41 -10.62
CA GLU A 91 -4.58 18.55 -9.65
C GLU A 91 -4.42 17.27 -8.83
N VAL A 92 -5.52 16.74 -8.30
CA VAL A 92 -5.50 15.50 -7.51
C VAL A 92 -4.91 14.34 -8.30
N ARG A 93 -5.37 14.15 -9.55
CA ARG A 93 -4.87 13.11 -10.46
C ARG A 93 -3.39 13.26 -10.78
N SER A 94 -2.90 14.49 -10.98
CA SER A 94 -1.50 14.74 -11.32
C SER A 94 -0.50 14.31 -10.25
N ARG A 95 -0.98 14.10 -9.01
CA ARG A 95 -0.17 13.68 -7.87
C ARG A 95 -0.40 12.21 -7.49
N LEU A 96 -1.30 11.49 -8.14
CA LEU A 96 -1.47 10.05 -7.88
C LEU A 96 -0.26 9.26 -8.41
N PRO A 97 0.14 8.15 -7.77
CA PRO A 97 -0.47 7.51 -6.58
C PRO A 97 -0.10 8.15 -5.23
N GLY A 98 0.60 9.28 -5.24
CA GLY A 98 1.07 10.00 -4.05
C GLY A 98 2.57 9.80 -3.82
N PRO A 99 3.16 10.54 -2.86
CA PRO A 99 4.59 10.49 -2.58
C PRO A 99 5.06 9.10 -2.16
N ASP A 100 6.24 8.69 -2.62
CA ASP A 100 6.96 7.46 -2.22
C ASP A 100 6.24 6.13 -2.49
N PHE A 101 5.08 6.16 -3.13
CA PHE A 101 4.36 4.94 -3.50
C PHE A 101 5.14 4.19 -4.58
N THR A 102 5.47 2.93 -4.29
CA THR A 102 5.97 1.98 -5.27
C THR A 102 5.19 0.67 -5.14
N PRO A 103 4.83 -0.02 -6.23
CA PRO A 103 4.11 -1.29 -6.15
C PRO A 103 4.82 -2.33 -5.28
N GLY A 104 6.16 -2.39 -5.32
CA GLY A 104 6.96 -3.33 -4.52
C GLY A 104 7.13 -2.95 -3.05
N GLY A 105 6.94 -1.68 -2.68
CA GLY A 105 7.06 -1.19 -1.31
C GLY A 105 5.72 -0.87 -0.62
N ALA A 106 4.61 -0.90 -1.37
CA ALA A 106 3.31 -0.51 -0.84
C ALA A 106 2.78 -1.51 0.20
N SER A 107 2.34 -0.97 1.33
CA SER A 107 1.60 -1.69 2.37
C SER A 107 0.23 -2.17 1.86
N THR A 108 -0.38 -3.13 2.55
CA THR A 108 -1.75 -3.59 2.25
C THR A 108 -2.78 -2.45 2.28
N GLN A 109 -2.58 -1.46 3.17
CA GLN A 109 -3.44 -0.28 3.26
C GLN A 109 -3.34 0.58 2.00
N GLU A 110 -2.12 0.85 1.53
CA GLU A 110 -1.89 1.61 0.29
C GLU A 110 -2.41 0.86 -0.93
N GLN A 111 -2.18 -0.45 -1.02
CA GLN A 111 -2.68 -1.28 -2.12
C GLN A 111 -4.21 -1.27 -2.20
N GLY A 112 -4.90 -1.38 -1.05
CA GLY A 112 -6.36 -1.34 -0.99
C GLY A 112 -6.92 -0.01 -1.49
N TRP A 113 -6.35 1.11 -1.05
CA TRP A 113 -6.75 2.44 -1.53
C TRP A 113 -6.35 2.70 -2.98
N ALA A 114 -5.23 2.16 -3.45
CA ALA A 114 -4.82 2.25 -4.86
C ALA A 114 -5.82 1.52 -5.77
N LEU A 115 -6.24 0.31 -5.38
CA LEU A 115 -7.26 -0.45 -6.09
C LEU A 115 -8.59 0.29 -6.12
N LEU A 116 -9.02 0.83 -4.98
CA LEU A 116 -10.27 1.60 -4.92
C LEU A 116 -10.18 2.88 -5.76
N ALA A 117 -9.07 3.61 -5.72
CA ALA A 117 -8.85 4.79 -6.56
C ALA A 117 -8.88 4.44 -8.06
N ALA A 118 -8.21 3.37 -8.47
CA ALA A 118 -8.25 2.89 -9.85
C ALA A 118 -9.68 2.54 -10.27
N ALA A 119 -10.42 1.82 -9.44
CA ALA A 119 -11.82 1.46 -9.71
C ALA A 119 -12.73 2.70 -9.77
N THR A 120 -12.60 3.65 -8.83
CA THR A 120 -13.44 4.84 -8.76
C THR A 120 -13.17 5.81 -9.91
N LEU A 121 -11.91 6.12 -10.19
CA LEU A 121 -11.50 7.08 -11.22
C LEU A 121 -11.58 6.48 -12.63
N GLY A 122 -11.43 5.17 -12.75
CA GLY A 122 -11.46 4.43 -14.01
C GLY A 122 -12.86 4.08 -14.53
N ARG A 123 -13.95 4.33 -13.77
CA ARG A 123 -15.32 3.92 -14.15
C ARG A 123 -15.74 4.35 -15.56
N ASN A 124 -15.28 5.52 -16.00
CA ASN A 124 -15.62 6.10 -17.30
C ASN A 124 -14.41 6.12 -18.26
N ALA A 125 -13.34 5.39 -17.95
CA ALA A 125 -12.16 5.34 -18.80
C ALA A 125 -12.47 4.54 -20.07
N GLN A 126 -12.16 5.10 -21.23
CA GLN A 126 -12.22 4.36 -22.48
C GLN A 126 -11.16 3.26 -22.48
N ALA A 127 -11.51 2.10 -23.03
CA ALA A 127 -10.58 1.01 -23.16
C ALA A 127 -9.53 1.31 -24.25
N VAL A 128 -8.26 1.04 -23.96
CA VAL A 128 -7.16 1.31 -24.90
C VAL A 128 -7.04 0.21 -25.96
N ARG A 129 -6.84 0.63 -27.21
CA ARG A 129 -6.57 -0.27 -28.34
C ARG A 129 -5.06 -0.54 -28.42
N VAL A 130 -4.65 -1.75 -28.03
CA VAL A 130 -3.24 -2.15 -28.05
C VAL A 130 -3.07 -3.56 -28.61
N ALA A 131 -1.87 -3.85 -29.10
CA ALA A 131 -1.46 -5.19 -29.51
C ALA A 131 -0.33 -5.72 -28.63
N LEU A 132 -0.49 -6.95 -28.15
CA LEU A 132 0.54 -7.71 -27.44
C LEU A 132 1.18 -8.69 -28.43
N ASN A 133 2.50 -8.58 -28.63
CA ASN A 133 3.27 -9.41 -29.55
C ASN A 133 2.68 -9.43 -30.97
N GLY A 134 2.20 -8.27 -31.44
CA GLY A 134 1.57 -8.11 -32.75
C GLY A 134 0.11 -8.56 -32.84
N ILE A 135 -0.43 -9.19 -31.79
CA ILE A 135 -1.84 -9.62 -31.72
C ILE A 135 -2.67 -8.51 -31.06
N ALA A 136 -3.62 -7.96 -31.81
CA ALA A 136 -4.54 -6.94 -31.29
C ALA A 136 -5.43 -7.53 -30.17
N LEU A 137 -5.58 -6.80 -29.06
CA LEU A 137 -6.50 -7.19 -28.00
C LEU A 137 -7.94 -6.89 -28.40
N ASN A 138 -8.78 -7.92 -28.37
CA ASN A 138 -10.21 -7.81 -28.65
C ASN A 138 -11.02 -8.59 -27.60
N PRO A 139 -11.87 -7.92 -26.80
CA PRO A 139 -12.12 -6.47 -26.79
C PRO A 139 -10.91 -5.65 -26.31
N PRO A 140 -10.85 -4.33 -26.60
CA PRO A 140 -9.86 -3.42 -26.02
C PRO A 140 -9.89 -3.49 -24.48
N ALA A 141 -8.73 -3.35 -23.84
CA ALA A 141 -8.59 -3.56 -22.40
C ALA A 141 -7.57 -2.61 -21.76
N ASN A 142 -7.87 -2.14 -20.54
CA ASN A 142 -7.00 -1.27 -19.75
C ASN A 142 -6.11 -2.02 -18.76
N LEU A 143 -6.44 -3.28 -18.47
CA LEU A 143 -5.64 -4.19 -17.65
C LEU A 143 -5.31 -5.42 -18.48
N ILE A 144 -4.02 -5.69 -18.63
CA ILE A 144 -3.52 -6.78 -19.45
C ILE A 144 -2.63 -7.63 -18.56
N VAL A 145 -3.03 -8.88 -18.36
CA VAL A 145 -2.28 -9.88 -17.61
C VAL A 145 -1.94 -11.00 -18.57
N ALA A 146 -0.65 -11.23 -18.79
CA ALA A 146 -0.17 -12.25 -19.70
C ALA A 146 1.02 -12.99 -19.08
N PRO A 147 1.12 -14.32 -19.25
CA PRO A 147 2.32 -15.05 -18.89
C PRO A 147 3.49 -14.60 -19.77
N LEU A 148 4.67 -14.46 -19.17
CA LEU A 148 5.90 -14.10 -19.88
C LEU A 148 6.88 -15.26 -19.80
N SER A 149 7.16 -15.90 -20.94
CA SER A 149 8.22 -16.91 -21.10
C SER A 149 9.42 -16.39 -21.90
N ALA A 150 9.25 -15.25 -22.56
CA ALA A 150 10.27 -14.55 -23.34
C ALA A 150 9.97 -13.04 -23.34
N ALA A 151 10.79 -12.26 -24.04
CA ALA A 151 10.52 -10.84 -24.25
C ALA A 151 9.14 -10.63 -24.90
N ALA A 152 8.41 -9.62 -24.44
CA ALA A 152 7.12 -9.22 -24.98
C ALA A 152 7.15 -7.77 -25.46
N SER A 153 6.37 -7.47 -26.51
CA SER A 153 6.22 -6.12 -27.07
C SER A 153 4.77 -5.68 -26.99
N MET A 154 4.53 -4.46 -26.50
CA MET A 154 3.21 -3.82 -26.49
C MET A 154 3.21 -2.66 -27.49
N ARG A 155 2.20 -2.60 -28.36
CA ARG A 155 2.05 -1.51 -29.35
C ARG A 155 0.71 -0.80 -29.18
N ASN A 156 0.74 0.53 -29.07
CA ASN A 156 -0.46 1.35 -29.14
C ASN A 156 -1.01 1.35 -30.58
N GLN A 157 -2.28 0.99 -30.73
CA GLN A 157 -3.02 0.98 -32.00
C GLN A 157 -4.20 1.97 -31.99
N GLY A 158 -4.30 2.80 -30.95
CA GLY A 158 -5.27 3.89 -30.86
C GLY A 158 -4.77 5.18 -31.47
N ASP A 159 -5.68 6.16 -31.56
CA ASP A 159 -5.41 7.47 -32.18
C ASP A 159 -4.85 8.50 -31.17
N GLY A 160 -4.73 8.12 -29.89
CA GLY A 160 -4.27 8.98 -28.81
C GLY A 160 -3.12 8.36 -28.01
N PRO A 161 -2.42 9.17 -27.20
CA PRO A 161 -1.37 8.68 -26.31
C PRO A 161 -1.95 7.70 -25.28
N VAL A 162 -1.16 6.65 -24.98
CA VAL A 162 -1.47 5.68 -23.93
C VAL A 162 -0.39 5.77 -22.86
N TRP A 163 -0.78 6.13 -21.64
CA TRP A 163 0.08 6.03 -20.48
C TRP A 163 0.07 4.59 -19.97
N ALA A 164 1.23 3.97 -19.90
CA ALA A 164 1.38 2.58 -19.49
C ALA A 164 2.20 2.46 -18.20
N SER A 165 1.78 1.54 -17.35
CA SER A 165 2.57 1.04 -16.22
C SER A 165 2.73 -0.47 -16.39
N THR A 166 3.92 -0.98 -16.13
CA THR A 166 4.24 -2.40 -16.30
C THR A 166 4.77 -2.96 -14.99
N SER A 167 4.19 -4.09 -14.57
CA SER A 167 4.66 -4.87 -13.42
C SER A 167 4.93 -6.29 -13.88
N ILE A 168 6.11 -6.80 -13.55
CA ILE A 168 6.53 -8.18 -13.84
C ILE A 168 6.71 -8.88 -12.49
N THR A 169 6.08 -10.03 -12.34
CA THR A 169 6.20 -10.88 -11.16
C THR A 169 6.72 -12.25 -11.57
N GLY A 170 7.56 -12.86 -10.75
CA GLY A 170 8.15 -14.16 -11.03
C GLY A 170 9.01 -14.66 -9.88
N ILE A 171 9.34 -15.95 -9.92
CA ILE A 171 10.27 -16.57 -8.98
C ILE A 171 11.67 -16.47 -9.57
N PRO A 172 12.64 -15.83 -8.87
CA PRO A 172 14.02 -15.80 -9.32
C PRO A 172 14.60 -17.21 -9.49
N ALA A 173 15.37 -17.43 -10.56
CA ALA A 173 16.01 -18.73 -10.82
C ALA A 173 17.12 -19.08 -9.80
N SER A 174 17.67 -18.06 -9.14
CA SER A 174 18.66 -18.19 -8.08
C SER A 174 18.31 -17.27 -6.92
N ALA A 175 18.86 -17.56 -5.73
CA ALA A 175 18.68 -16.70 -4.58
C ALA A 175 19.20 -15.27 -4.88
N LEU A 176 18.39 -14.27 -4.54
CA LEU A 176 18.80 -12.87 -4.64
C LEU A 176 19.92 -12.58 -3.64
N PRO A 177 20.81 -11.60 -3.93
CA PRO A 177 21.74 -11.09 -2.95
C PRO A 177 21.03 -10.62 -1.68
N ALA A 178 21.75 -10.60 -0.56
CA ALA A 178 21.22 -10.06 0.68
C ALA A 178 20.78 -8.60 0.49
N GLY A 179 19.49 -8.32 0.69
CA GLY A 179 18.93 -6.98 0.65
C GLY A 179 19.03 -6.28 2.01
N ARG A 180 19.01 -4.94 1.97
CA ARG A 180 18.90 -4.08 3.15
C ARG A 180 18.02 -2.88 2.81
N ASN A 181 17.01 -2.63 3.63
CA ASN A 181 16.19 -1.42 3.53
C ASN A 181 15.71 -1.01 4.92
N ALA A 182 16.35 0.00 5.52
CA ALA A 182 16.13 0.50 6.89
C ALA A 182 16.22 -0.53 8.03
N MET A 183 16.37 -1.81 7.72
CA MET A 183 16.42 -2.94 8.61
C MET A 183 17.53 -3.89 8.15
N ARG A 184 18.31 -4.38 9.10
CA ARG A 184 19.23 -5.51 8.91
C ARG A 184 18.66 -6.72 9.65
N VAL A 185 18.63 -7.87 8.98
CA VAL A 185 18.29 -9.16 9.58
C VAL A 185 19.46 -10.12 9.36
N ALA A 186 19.91 -10.77 10.42
CA ALA A 186 20.93 -11.80 10.38
C ALA A 186 20.40 -13.09 11.00
N ARG A 187 20.85 -14.24 10.47
CA ARG A 187 20.55 -15.56 11.01
C ARG A 187 21.84 -16.28 11.37
N ARG A 188 21.81 -17.00 12.49
CA ARG A 188 22.92 -17.83 12.96
C ARG A 188 22.38 -19.16 13.47
N PHE A 189 23.13 -20.21 13.23
CA PHE A 189 22.78 -21.56 13.65
C PHE A 189 23.77 -22.03 14.69
N PHE A 190 23.25 -22.63 15.76
CA PHE A 190 24.05 -23.12 16.86
C PHE A 190 23.62 -24.53 17.23
N THR A 191 24.56 -25.33 17.74
CA THR A 191 24.22 -26.55 18.47
C THR A 191 23.48 -26.20 19.76
N LEU A 192 22.90 -27.21 20.44
CA LEU A 192 22.28 -27.00 21.76
C LEU A 192 23.29 -26.55 22.83
N ALA A 193 24.59 -26.78 22.61
CA ALA A 193 25.66 -26.30 23.48
C ALA A 193 26.07 -24.84 23.21
N GLY A 194 25.47 -24.18 22.21
CA GLY A 194 25.79 -22.79 21.84
C GLY A 194 26.94 -22.64 20.83
N GLU A 195 27.52 -23.74 20.35
CA GLU A 195 28.61 -23.70 19.36
C GLU A 195 28.09 -23.44 17.94
N PRO A 196 28.79 -22.65 17.10
CA PRO A 196 28.40 -22.41 15.71
C PRO A 196 28.19 -23.71 14.92
N LEU A 197 27.10 -23.79 14.16
CA LEU A 197 26.71 -24.99 13.43
C LEU A 197 26.73 -24.77 11.93
N ASN A 198 27.48 -25.60 11.21
CA ASN A 198 27.42 -25.70 9.76
C ASN A 198 26.20 -26.55 9.34
N LEU A 199 25.31 -25.97 8.53
CA LEU A 199 24.10 -26.64 8.05
C LEU A 199 24.39 -27.83 7.13
N ASP A 200 25.53 -27.83 6.44
CA ASP A 200 25.90 -28.89 5.50
C ASP A 200 26.29 -30.21 6.20
N GLN A 201 26.48 -30.17 7.52
CA GLN A 201 26.89 -31.31 8.35
C GLN A 201 25.74 -31.91 9.17
N LEU A 202 24.52 -31.45 8.92
CA LEU A 202 23.36 -31.85 9.69
C LEU A 202 22.96 -33.30 9.41
N ARG A 203 22.68 -34.05 10.48
CA ARG A 203 22.15 -35.42 10.42
C ARG A 203 20.67 -35.45 10.78
N SER A 204 19.98 -36.53 10.38
CA SER A 204 18.59 -36.77 10.78
C SER A 204 18.49 -36.86 12.32
N GLY A 205 17.44 -36.30 12.89
CA GLY A 205 17.23 -36.23 14.34
C GLY A 205 18.10 -35.21 15.09
N MET A 206 18.97 -34.47 14.40
CA MET A 206 19.80 -33.45 15.03
C MET A 206 19.00 -32.20 15.39
N MET A 207 19.03 -31.84 16.68
CA MET A 207 18.43 -30.62 17.22
C MET A 207 19.44 -29.47 17.19
N PHE A 208 18.96 -28.26 16.91
CA PHE A 208 19.78 -27.06 16.85
C PHE A 208 18.97 -25.81 17.18
N VAL A 209 19.66 -24.71 17.48
CA VAL A 209 19.06 -23.40 17.75
C VAL A 209 19.26 -22.48 16.54
N LEU A 210 18.18 -21.85 16.09
CA LEU A 210 18.22 -20.75 15.12
C LEU A 210 18.07 -19.43 15.85
N GLN A 211 19.11 -18.61 15.83
CA GLN A 211 19.07 -17.24 16.32
C GLN A 211 18.78 -16.28 15.16
N LEU A 212 17.76 -15.44 15.32
CA LEU A 212 17.44 -14.34 14.41
C LEU A 212 17.75 -13.02 15.12
N GLU A 213 18.56 -12.18 14.49
CA GLU A 213 18.90 -10.84 14.96
C GLU A 213 18.33 -9.82 13.98
N GLY A 214 17.47 -8.92 14.47
CA GLY A 214 16.90 -7.81 13.69
C GLY A 214 17.33 -6.48 14.28
N ARG A 215 17.74 -5.53 13.42
CA ARG A 215 18.11 -4.17 13.84
C ARG A 215 17.57 -3.15 12.85
N ALA A 216 16.79 -2.19 13.37
CA ALA A 216 16.45 -0.98 12.63
C ALA A 216 17.67 -0.05 12.53
N GLU A 217 17.83 0.60 11.40
CA GLU A 217 19.04 1.36 11.06
C GLU A 217 18.77 2.83 10.72
N ASP A 218 17.50 3.20 10.65
CA ASP A 218 17.03 4.56 10.39
C ASP A 218 16.67 5.33 11.66
N GLY A 219 16.80 4.71 12.84
CA GLY A 219 16.47 5.31 14.13
C GLY A 219 14.97 5.52 14.36
N GLN A 220 14.11 4.90 13.55
CA GLN A 220 12.66 5.00 13.68
C GLN A 220 12.08 3.79 14.44
N ALA A 221 10.90 3.99 15.03
CA ALA A 221 10.12 2.88 15.58
C ALA A 221 9.45 2.11 14.42
N HIS A 222 9.61 0.78 14.40
CA HIS A 222 9.06 -0.08 13.37
C HIS A 222 8.12 -1.12 13.96
N THR A 223 7.00 -1.37 13.27
CA THR A 223 6.25 -2.61 13.43
C THR A 223 6.79 -3.63 12.45
N ALA A 224 7.65 -4.54 12.92
CA ALA A 224 8.32 -5.52 12.09
C ALA A 224 7.67 -6.90 12.15
N MET A 225 7.58 -7.58 11.00
CA MET A 225 7.27 -9.00 10.89
C MET A 225 8.48 -9.72 10.32
N VAL A 226 8.98 -10.73 11.04
CA VAL A 226 10.09 -11.55 10.55
C VAL A 226 9.52 -12.86 10.03
N GLN A 227 9.71 -13.11 8.73
CA GLN A 227 9.34 -14.36 8.09
C GLN A 227 10.59 -15.17 7.78
N GLN A 228 10.74 -16.31 8.44
CA GLN A 228 11.84 -17.24 8.25
C GLN A 228 11.30 -18.58 7.77
N GLY A 229 11.49 -18.86 6.48
CA GLY A 229 11.22 -20.19 5.93
C GLY A 229 12.19 -21.23 6.50
N LEU A 230 11.70 -22.44 6.78
CA LEU A 230 12.57 -23.55 7.13
C LEU A 230 13.05 -24.26 5.86
N PRO A 231 14.33 -24.69 5.82
CA PRO A 231 14.79 -25.60 4.77
C PRO A 231 13.94 -26.88 4.74
N VAL A 232 13.84 -27.50 3.56
CA VAL A 232 13.17 -28.80 3.40
C VAL A 232 13.74 -29.83 4.39
N GLY A 233 12.87 -30.66 4.98
CA GLY A 233 13.26 -31.68 5.96
C GLY A 233 13.55 -31.15 7.37
N ARG A 234 13.21 -29.89 7.67
CA ARG A 234 13.34 -29.29 9.01
C ARG A 234 11.97 -29.00 9.61
N HIS A 235 11.85 -29.20 10.91
CA HIS A 235 10.64 -28.92 11.67
C HIS A 235 10.97 -28.01 12.87
N ALA A 236 10.12 -27.02 13.12
CA ALA A 236 10.22 -26.22 14.33
C ALA A 236 9.66 -27.01 15.52
N GLU A 237 10.42 -27.04 16.61
CA GLU A 237 9.89 -27.49 17.89
C GLU A 237 9.15 -26.35 18.57
N ARG A 238 7.99 -26.64 19.15
CA ARG A 238 7.23 -25.66 19.93
C ARG A 238 7.81 -25.63 21.34
N ALA A 239 8.66 -24.64 21.64
CA ALA A 239 9.09 -24.41 23.01
C ALA A 239 7.85 -24.10 23.90
N GLY A 240 7.77 -24.75 25.07
CA GLY A 240 6.81 -24.39 26.11
C GLY A 240 7.01 -22.93 26.51
N ARG A 241 5.92 -22.19 26.73
CA ARG A 241 5.98 -20.79 27.17
C ARG A 241 6.79 -20.68 28.45
N ASP A 242 7.94 -20.02 28.40
CA ASP A 242 8.59 -19.48 29.59
C ASP A 242 8.27 -17.98 29.67
N THR A 243 7.19 -17.67 30.38
CA THR A 243 6.91 -16.31 30.84
C THR A 243 7.78 -16.04 32.05
N ARG A 244 8.89 -15.31 31.85
CA ARG A 244 9.51 -14.41 32.83
C ARG A 244 10.65 -13.65 32.16
N ALA A 245 10.35 -12.46 31.64
CA ALA A 245 11.34 -11.40 31.54
C ALA A 245 11.10 -10.50 32.76
N GLY A 246 12.12 -10.40 33.62
CA GLY A 246 12.24 -9.35 34.63
C GLY A 246 12.90 -8.11 34.03
#